data_AF-A0AAW4TXR4-F1
#
_entry.id   AF-A0AAW4TXR4-F1
#
_cell.length_a   1.000
_cell.length_b   1.000
_cell.length_c   1.000
_cell.angle_alpha   90.00
_cell.angle_beta   90.00
_cell.angle_gamma   90.00
#
_symmetry.space_group_name_H-M   'P 1'
#
loop_
_entity.id
_entity.type
_entity.pdbx_description
1 polymer ?
#
loop_
_entity_poly.entity_id
_entity_poly.type
_entity_poly.pdbx_seq_one_letter_code
_entity_poly.pdbx_strand_id
1 'polypeptide(L)' 'YAKINQYGFIETPYRKVNNCVIDEHDVRYLTADEEKNYIIAQANVRTDRDCTILAAQVIARHLGDNIMAKR' A
#
# COMPACT_ATOMS: atom_id res chain seq x y z
N TYR A 1 0.34 -13.35 4.91
CA TYR A 1 -0.31 -13.41 3.58
C TYR A 1 0.66 -13.36 2.41
N ALA A 2 1.95 -13.66 2.61
CA ALA A 2 2.90 -13.67 1.50
C ALA A 2 2.64 -14.89 0.60
N LYS A 3 2.72 -14.69 -0.72
CA LYS A 3 2.63 -15.73 -1.74
C LYS A 3 3.98 -15.88 -2.44
N ILE A 4 4.22 -17.04 -3.03
CA ILE A 4 5.36 -17.28 -3.91
C ILE A 4 4.82 -17.35 -5.33
N ASN A 5 5.37 -16.54 -6.24
CA ASN A 5 4.98 -16.58 -7.64
C ASN A 5 5.67 -17.71 -8.41
N GLN A 6 5.30 -17.91 -9.68
CA GLN A 6 5.85 -18.97 -10.54
C GLN A 6 7.37 -18.93 -10.73
N TYR A 7 8.01 -17.79 -10.42
CA TYR A 7 9.45 -17.58 -10.53
C TYR A 7 10.17 -17.75 -9.18
N GLY A 8 9.44 -18.07 -8.11
CA GLY A 8 10.00 -18.25 -6.77
C GLY A 8 10.16 -16.95 -5.97
N PHE A 9 9.69 -15.81 -6.47
CA PHE A 9 9.74 -14.55 -5.72
C PHE A 9 8.57 -14.46 -4.73
N ILE A 10 8.87 -13.85 -3.57
CA ILE A 10 7.87 -13.57 -2.55
C ILE A 10 7.11 -12.30 -2.95
N GLU A 11 5.78 -12.41 -2.95
CA GLU A 11 4.86 -11.32 -3.21
C GLU A 11 3.99 -11.05 -1.99
N THR A 12 3.75 -9.78 -1.71
CA THR A 12 2.88 -9.31 -0.64
C THR A 12 1.66 -8.60 -1.21
N PRO A 13 0.46 -8.84 -0.65
CA PRO A 13 -0.75 -8.17 -1.11
C PRO A 13 -0.83 -6.73 -0.61
N TYR A 14 -1.16 -5.82 -1.51
CA TYR A 14 -1.43 -4.41 -1.26
C TYR A 14 -2.77 -4.01 -1.87
N ARG A 15 -3.44 -3.02 -1.28
CA ARG A 15 -4.66 -2.44 -1.85
C ARG A 15 -4.29 -1.19 -2.63
N LYS A 16 -4.85 -1.06 -3.83
CA LYS A 16 -4.63 0.14 -4.63
C LYS A 16 -5.31 1.34 -3.98
N VAL A 17 -4.63 2.48 -3.96
CA VAL A 17 -5.22 3.75 -3.50
C VAL A 17 -5.35 4.68 -4.69
N ASN A 18 -6.57 5.15 -4.98
CA ASN A 18 -6.87 6.11 -6.03
C ASN A 18 -7.36 7.40 -5.38
N ASN A 19 -6.66 8.52 -5.55
CA ASN A 19 -7.03 9.83 -5.00
C ASN A 19 -7.42 9.81 -3.51
N CYS A 20 -6.59 9.19 -2.67
CA CYS A 20 -6.83 8.98 -1.22
C CYS A 20 -8.00 8.04 -0.87
N VAL A 21 -8.58 7.34 -1.84
CA VAL A 21 -9.60 6.31 -1.62
C VAL A 21 -8.97 4.94 -1.79
N ILE A 22 -9.07 4.10 -0.77
CA ILE A 22 -8.59 2.71 -0.83
C ILE A 22 -9.60 1.90 -1.63
N ASP A 23 -9.14 1.24 -2.69
CA ASP A 23 -9.93 0.27 -3.44
C ASP A 23 -9.89 -1.07 -2.71
N GLU A 24 -11.00 -1.46 -2.08
CA GLU A 24 -11.07 -2.71 -1.31
C GLU A 24 -11.11 -3.95 -2.21
N HIS A 25 -11.52 -3.80 -3.47
CA HIS A 25 -11.66 -4.89 -4.41
C HIS A 25 -10.39 -5.10 -5.25
N ASP A 26 -9.58 -4.06 -5.45
CA ASP A 26 -8.30 -4.13 -6.17
C ASP A 26 -7.12 -4.45 -5.22
N VAL A 27 -6.91 -5.75 -4.99
CA VAL A 27 -5.74 -6.28 -4.28
C VAL A 27 -4.67 -6.70 -5.28
N ARG A 28 -3.52 -6.02 -5.26
CA ARG A 28 -2.34 -6.32 -6.08
C ARG A 28 -1.29 -7.04 -5.27
N TYR A 29 -0.73 -8.10 -5.82
CA TYR A 29 0.44 -8.75 -5.27
C TYR A 29 1.67 -8.11 -5.90
N LEU A 30 2.54 -7.54 -5.07
CA LEU A 30 3.76 -6.89 -5.51
C LEU A 30 4.97 -7.65 -4.97
N THR A 31 5.98 -7.81 -5.81
CA THR A 31 7.31 -8.26 -5.38
C THR A 31 8.05 -7.14 -4.65
N ALA A 32 9.13 -7.51 -3.94
CA ALA A 32 9.98 -6.54 -3.25
C ALA A 32 10.64 -5.51 -4.17
N ASP A 33 10.78 -5.80 -5.47
CA ASP A 33 11.29 -4.83 -6.44
C ASP A 33 10.19 -3.90 -6.96
N GLU A 34 9.00 -4.44 -7.25
CA GLU A 34 7.87 -3.62 -7.67
C GLU A 34 7.42 -2.63 -6.60
N GLU A 35 7.39 -3.06 -5.33
CA GLU A 35 7.02 -2.21 -4.18
C GLU A 35 7.85 -0.92 -4.11
N LYS A 36 9.12 -0.96 -4.53
CA LYS A 36 10.03 0.21 -4.52
C LYS A 36 9.53 1.37 -5.37
N ASN A 37 8.73 1.10 -6.40
CA ASN A 37 8.18 2.12 -7.28
C ASN A 37 6.93 2.79 -6.70
N TYR A 38 6.43 2.32 -5.56
CA TYR A 38 5.22 2.80 -4.92
C TYR A 38 5.52 3.36 -3.53
N ILE A 39 4.59 4.19 -3.04
CA ILE A 39 4.56 4.67 -1.66
C ILE A 39 3.52 3.83 -0.93
N ILE A 40 3.96 3.06 0.05
CA ILE A 40 3.09 2.10 0.75
C ILE A 40 2.65 2.70 2.09
N ALA A 41 1.39 3.12 2.18
CA ALA A 41 0.83 3.59 3.44
C ALA A 41 0.68 2.45 4.46
N GLN A 42 0.78 2.77 5.75
CA GLN A 42 0.49 1.78 6.80
C GLN A 42 -0.98 1.36 6.82
N ALA A 43 -1.23 0.10 7.19
CA ALA A 43 -2.59 -0.45 7.26
C ALA A 43 -3.46 0.13 8.40
N ASN A 44 -2.85 0.80 9.39
CA ASN A 44 -3.51 1.40 10.56
C ASN A 44 -4.09 2.81 10.29
N VAL A 45 -4.01 3.30 9.04
CA VAL A 45 -4.52 4.61 8.67
C VAL A 45 -6.03 4.67 8.86
N ARG A 46 -6.53 5.74 9.50
CA ARG A 46 -7.96 5.97 9.67
C ARG A 46 -8.62 6.31 8.33
N THR A 47 -9.63 5.53 7.97
CA THR A 47 -10.48 5.76 6.80
C THR A 47 -11.92 6.03 7.19
N ASP A 48 -12.65 6.70 6.31
CA ASP A 48 -14.11 6.84 6.40
C ASP A 48 -14.85 5.59 5.86
N ARG A 49 -16.18 5.62 5.88
CA ARG A 49 -17.07 4.58 5.33
C ARG A 49 -16.86 4.30 3.86
N ASP A 50 -16.49 5.32 3.08
CA ASP A 50 -16.14 5.21 1.66
C ASP A 50 -14.66 4.85 1.44
N CYS A 51 -13.98 4.30 2.45
CA CYS A 51 -12.56 3.92 2.38
C CYS A 51 -11.62 5.09 2.04
N THR A 52 -12.08 6.33 2.25
CA THR A 52 -11.29 7.54 2.05
C THR A 52 -10.39 7.78 3.26
N ILE A 53 -9.10 8.00 3.03
CA ILE A 53 -8.12 8.32 4.06
C ILE A 53 -8.44 9.69 4.67
N LEU A 54 -8.76 9.73 5.96
CA LEU A 54 -9.13 10.95 6.67
C LEU A 54 -7.91 11.76 7.16
N ALA A 55 -6.76 11.09 7.31
CA ALA A 55 -5.55 11.72 7.79
C ALA A 55 -4.92 12.60 6.69
N ALA A 56 -4.57 13.84 7.03
CA ALA A 56 -3.88 14.76 6.12
C ALA A 56 -2.44 14.30 5.80
N GLN A 57 -1.85 13.54 6.71
CA GLN A 57 -0.53 12.91 6.58
C GLN A 57 -0.61 11.49 7.10
N VAL A 58 -0.01 10.56 6.37
CA VAL A 58 0.09 9.17 6.77
C VAL A 58 1.55 8.75 6.80
N ILE A 59 1.89 7.90 7.75
CA ILE A 59 3.18 7.22 7.74
C ILE A 59 3.12 6.22 6.60
N ALA A 60 4.04 6.38 5.66
CA ALA A 60 4.21 5.49 4.54
C ALA A 60 5.65 4.99 4.49
N ARG A 61 5.86 3.88 3.79
CA ARG A 61 7.17 3.35 3.51
C ARG A 61 7.50 3.58 2.04
N HIS A 62 8.72 4.02 1.78
CA HIS A 62 9.25 4.11 0.43
C HIS A 62 10.74 3.74 0.45
N LEU A 63 11.14 2.81 -0.42
CA LEU A 63 12.53 2.33 -0.53
C LEU A 63 13.19 1.85 0.78
N GLY A 64 12.38 1.39 1.74
CA GLY A 64 12.87 0.90 3.02
C GLY A 64 12.79 1.94 4.15
N ASP A 65 12.67 3.22 3.82
CA ASP A 65 12.53 4.33 4.77
C ASP A 65 11.07 4.65 5.10
N ASN A 66 10.86 5.17 6.30
CA ASN A 66 9.56 5.66 6.75
C ASN A 66 9.45 7.16 6.45
N ILE A 67 8.50 7.53 5.60
CA ILE A 67 8.22 8.90 5.19
C ILE A 67 6.82 9.33 5.63
N MET A 68 6.61 10.63 5.79
CA MET A 68 5.25 11.18 5.90
C MET A 68 4.73 11.55 4.51
N ALA A 69 3.81 10.74 4.00
CA ALA A 69 3.10 11.03 2.77
C ALA A 69 1.92 11.97 3.07
N LYS A 70 1.83 13.08 2.35
CA LYS A 70 0.67 13.96 2.37
C LYS A 70 -0.38 13.46 1.38
N ARG A 71 -1.65 13.67 1.72
CA ARG A 71 -2.77 13.59 0.77
C ARG A 71 -2.52 14.48 -0.45
#